data_AF-Q5NWY8-F1
#
_entry.id   AF-Q5NWY8-F1
#
_cell.length_a   1.000
_cell.length_b   1.000
_cell.length_c   1.000
_cell.angle_alpha   90.00
_cell.angle_beta   90.00
_cell.angle_gamma   90.00
#
_symmetry.space_group_name_H-M   'P 1'
#
loop_
_entity.id
_entity.type
_entity.pdbx_description
1 polymer ?
#
loop_
_entity_poly.entity_id
_entity_poly.type
_entity_poly.pdbx_seq_one_letter_code
_entity_poly.pdbx_strand_id
1 'polypeptide(L)'
;MNREKPAFEPWRNNLRRRNLFIGALTAATANAVIPVVDLGLQANVILCAALAVLAANQHRRAQVRQHGQHVEAKCGQLAKTALESDGYTVALGQRLHRGGDIDLIATKDGSSVVVELKSFRYWGARGRDDWREKKAIEQVLRQQDTIAAKAAVIWLPMASPTLWQLLWGYSFGGRGVAVVRGGVRHLARAVRKKAS
;
A
#
# COMPACT_ATOMS: atom_id res chain seq x y z
N MET A 1 15.78 -20.33 18.88
CA MET A 1 15.14 -19.00 19.02
C MET A 1 15.08 -18.31 17.67
N ASN A 2 13.93 -18.32 16.99
CA ASN A 2 13.72 -17.47 15.82
C ASN A 2 13.57 -16.03 16.32
N ARG A 3 14.60 -15.18 16.14
CA ARG A 3 14.45 -13.74 16.34
C ARG A 3 13.46 -13.26 15.29
N GLU A 4 12.26 -12.87 15.71
CA GLU A 4 11.32 -12.18 14.84
C GLU A 4 12.05 -10.99 14.21
N LYS A 5 12.14 -10.98 12.88
CA LYS A 5 12.71 -9.82 12.18
C LYS A 5 11.78 -8.64 12.48
N PRO A 6 12.34 -7.47 12.83
CA PRO A 6 11.51 -6.29 13.06
C PRO A 6 10.67 -6.02 11.80
N ALA A 7 9.42 -5.62 12.01
CA ALA A 7 8.52 -5.25 10.92
C ALA A 7 9.23 -4.27 9.99
N PHE A 8 9.14 -4.49 8.68
CA PHE A 8 9.75 -3.61 7.70
C PHE A 8 9.05 -2.23 7.76
N GLU A 9 9.78 -1.15 8.03
CA GLU A 9 9.21 0.19 8.23
C GLU A 9 9.71 1.19 7.17
N PRO A 10 9.17 1.18 5.94
CA PRO A 10 9.65 1.99 4.83
C PRO A 10 9.45 3.50 5.06
N TRP A 11 8.53 3.90 5.95
CA TRP A 11 8.32 5.30 6.31
C TRP A 11 9.52 5.90 7.06
N ARG A 12 10.31 5.10 7.81
CA ARG A 12 11.52 5.58 8.50
C ARG A 12 12.54 6.19 7.55
N ASN A 13 12.71 5.61 6.36
CA ASN A 13 13.62 6.18 5.34
C ASN A 13 13.16 7.58 4.89
N ASN A 14 11.85 7.79 4.77
CA ASN A 14 11.30 9.10 4.43
C ASN A 14 11.49 10.09 5.59
N LEU A 15 11.34 9.66 6.85
CA LEU A 15 11.64 10.50 8.01
C LEU A 15 13.13 10.85 8.10
N ARG A 16 14.04 9.92 7.81
CA ARG A 16 15.48 10.20 7.73
C ARG A 16 15.77 11.28 6.68
N ARG A 17 15.22 11.13 5.46
CA ARG A 17 15.34 12.13 4.39
C ARG A 17 14.72 13.48 4.77
N ARG A 18 13.56 13.49 5.43
CA ARG A 18 12.96 14.71 5.99
C ARG A 18 13.94 15.40 6.95
N ASN A 19 14.50 14.66 7.90
CA ASN A 19 15.43 15.23 8.90
C ASN A 19 16.71 15.75 8.24
N LEU A 20 17.23 15.07 7.21
CA LEU A 20 18.35 15.56 6.41
C LEU A 20 18.02 16.92 5.75
N PHE A 21 16.84 17.03 5.13
CA PHE A 21 16.41 18.29 4.52
C PHE A 21 16.17 19.41 5.53
N ILE A 22 15.65 19.08 6.73
CA ILE A 22 15.51 20.04 7.83
C ILE A 22 16.89 20.52 8.31
N GLY A 23 17.86 19.61 8.50
CA GLY A 23 19.21 19.98 8.89
C GLY A 23 19.89 20.88 7.84
N ALA A 24 19.74 20.55 6.56
CA ALA A 24 20.23 21.39 5.47
C ALA A 24 19.53 22.76 5.43
N LEU A 25 18.22 22.81 5.68
CA LEU A 25 17.46 24.06 5.76
C LEU A 25 17.96 24.94 6.92
N THR A 26 18.23 24.36 8.08
CA THR A 26 18.80 25.08 9.22
C THR A 26 20.17 25.66 8.87
N ALA A 27 21.03 24.89 8.22
CA ALA A 27 22.34 25.36 7.78
C ALA A 27 22.24 26.49 6.74
N ALA A 28 21.36 26.36 5.74
CA ALA A 28 21.14 27.39 4.73
C ALA A 28 20.55 28.68 5.34
N THR A 29 19.64 28.55 6.31
CA THR A 29 19.08 29.69 7.05
C THR A 29 20.16 30.39 7.88
N ALA A 30 21.02 29.62 8.56
CA ALA A 30 22.15 30.17 9.30
C ALA A 30 23.12 30.93 8.36
N ASN A 31 23.42 30.37 7.18
CA ASN A 31 24.24 31.04 6.16
C ASN A 31 23.58 32.31 5.60
N ALA A 32 22.25 32.41 5.59
CA ALA A 32 21.56 33.64 5.17
C ALA A 32 21.68 34.76 6.21
N VAL A 33 21.80 34.41 7.50
CA VAL A 33 21.92 35.37 8.62
C VAL A 33 23.38 35.73 8.89
N ILE A 34 24.26 34.74 8.86
CA ILE A 34 25.71 34.87 9.06
C ILE A 34 26.39 34.17 7.87
N PRO A 35 26.65 34.91 6.77
CA PRO A 35 27.18 34.30 5.55
C PRO A 35 28.61 33.81 5.76
N VAL A 36 28.76 32.48 5.76
CA VAL A 36 30.06 31.79 5.71
C VAL A 36 30.43 31.49 4.26
N VAL A 37 29.42 31.28 3.40
CA VAL A 37 29.57 31.06 1.96
C VAL A 37 28.77 32.13 1.23
N ASP A 38 29.43 32.84 0.31
CA ASP A 38 28.80 33.88 -0.50
C ASP A 38 27.99 33.25 -1.65
N LEU A 39 26.70 33.01 -1.36
CA LEU A 39 25.71 32.56 -2.32
C LEU A 39 24.81 33.71 -2.82
N GLY A 40 24.88 34.87 -2.17
CA GLY A 40 23.87 35.92 -2.28
C GLY A 40 22.53 35.56 -1.60
N LEU A 41 21.81 36.59 -1.15
CA LEU A 41 20.56 36.44 -0.39
C LEU A 41 19.47 35.70 -1.17
N GLN A 42 19.28 36.04 -2.44
CA GLN A 42 18.22 35.44 -3.27
C GLN A 42 18.41 33.93 -3.45
N ALA A 43 19.64 33.48 -3.74
CA ALA A 43 19.92 32.06 -3.91
C ALA A 43 19.72 31.28 -2.59
N ASN A 44 20.14 31.86 -1.46
CA ASN A 44 19.89 31.27 -0.13
C ASN A 44 18.40 31.11 0.15
N VAL A 45 17.58 32.12 -0.16
CA VAL A 45 16.11 32.05 0.03
C VAL A 45 15.49 30.96 -0.85
N ILE A 46 15.89 30.86 -2.13
CA ILE A 46 15.41 29.82 -3.04
C ILE A 46 15.79 28.42 -2.52
N LEU A 47 17.04 28.25 -2.07
CA LEU A 47 17.52 26.99 -1.49
C LEU A 47 16.71 26.60 -0.25
N CYS A 48 16.46 27.55 0.66
CA CYS A 48 15.64 27.33 1.84
C CYS A 48 14.22 26.88 1.47
N ALA A 49 13.58 27.57 0.52
CA ALA A 49 12.24 27.21 0.05
C ALA A 49 12.21 25.79 -0.56
N ALA A 50 13.20 25.45 -1.40
CA ALA A 50 13.31 24.13 -2.00
C ALA A 50 13.47 23.02 -0.96
N LEU A 51 14.35 23.22 0.04
CA LEU A 51 14.59 22.26 1.12
C LEU A 51 13.34 22.08 1.99
N ALA A 52 12.61 23.16 2.29
CA ALA A 52 11.35 23.10 3.03
C ALA A 52 10.29 22.28 2.28
N VAL A 53 10.13 22.50 0.97
CA VAL A 53 9.20 21.71 0.12
C VAL A 53 9.60 20.24 0.09
N LEU A 54 10.88 19.93 -0.05
CA LEU A 54 11.38 18.55 -0.03
C LEU A 54 11.12 17.88 1.32
N ALA A 55 11.38 18.56 2.44
CA ALA A 55 11.08 18.06 3.77
C ALA A 55 9.58 17.78 3.96
N ALA A 56 8.72 18.71 3.56
CA ALA A 56 7.26 18.55 3.63
C ALA A 56 6.78 17.36 2.78
N ASN A 57 7.30 17.19 1.56
CA ASN A 57 6.96 16.06 0.71
C ASN A 57 7.39 14.72 1.33
N GLN A 58 8.59 14.63 1.90
CA GLN A 58 9.03 13.40 2.60
C GLN A 58 8.19 13.11 3.84
N HIS A 59 7.80 14.14 4.59
CA HIS A 59 6.92 13.98 5.75
C HIS A 59 5.56 13.42 5.32
N ARG A 60 4.94 14.00 4.29
CA ARG A 60 3.67 13.49 3.73
C ARG A 60 3.79 12.05 3.25
N ARG A 61 4.86 11.70 2.55
CA ARG A 61 5.13 10.31 2.11
C ARG A 61 5.31 9.35 3.28
N ALA A 62 5.94 9.79 4.37
CA ALA A 62 6.08 9.00 5.58
C ALA A 62 4.71 8.72 6.21
N GLN A 63 3.88 9.75 6.37
CA GLN A 63 2.52 9.63 6.93
C GLN A 63 1.65 8.68 6.09
N VAL A 64 1.66 8.82 4.77
CA VAL A 64 0.88 7.95 3.88
C VAL A 64 1.32 6.49 3.99
N ARG A 65 2.63 6.22 4.06
CA ARG A 65 3.15 4.86 4.22
C ARG A 65 2.84 4.28 5.60
N GLN A 66 3.00 5.07 6.65
CA GLN A 66 2.68 4.65 8.01
C GLN A 66 1.18 4.32 8.14
N HIS A 67 0.32 5.15 7.55
CA HIS A 67 -1.11 4.87 7.47
C HIS A 67 -1.41 3.58 6.70
N GLY A 68 -0.79 3.38 5.53
CA GLY A 68 -0.91 2.15 4.75
C GLY A 68 -0.58 0.90 5.57
N GLN A 69 0.57 0.90 6.26
CA GLN A 69 0.98 -0.23 7.11
C GLN A 69 0.04 -0.48 8.29
N HIS A 70 -0.49 0.58 8.90
CA HIS A 70 -1.47 0.43 9.97
C HIS A 70 -2.76 -0.22 9.45
N VAL A 71 -3.23 0.19 8.26
CA VAL A 71 -4.40 -0.40 7.61
C VAL A 71 -4.12 -1.85 7.23
N GLU A 72 -2.97 -2.16 6.64
CA GLU A 72 -2.55 -3.53 6.29
C GLU A 72 -2.52 -4.44 7.53
N ALA A 73 -1.88 -4.02 8.62
CA ALA A 73 -1.81 -4.80 9.86
C ALA A 73 -3.19 -5.07 10.46
N LYS A 74 -4.03 -4.03 10.55
CA LYS A 74 -5.38 -4.15 11.14
C LYS A 74 -6.32 -4.95 10.25
N CYS A 75 -6.44 -4.57 8.98
CA CYS A 75 -7.39 -5.17 8.05
C CYS A 75 -6.92 -6.56 7.58
N GLY A 76 -5.63 -6.81 7.48
CA GLY A 76 -5.07 -8.13 7.19
C GLY A 76 -5.46 -9.15 8.26
N GLN A 77 -5.34 -8.81 9.54
CA GLN A 77 -5.78 -9.69 10.62
C GLN A 77 -7.30 -9.93 10.62
N LEU A 78 -8.10 -8.89 10.35
CA LEU A 78 -9.55 -9.04 10.20
C LEU A 78 -9.92 -9.98 9.03
N ALA A 79 -9.24 -9.84 7.89
CA ALA A 79 -9.41 -10.71 6.73
C ALA A 79 -9.04 -12.15 7.04
N LYS A 80 -7.90 -12.37 7.73
CA LYS A 80 -7.48 -13.69 8.19
C LYS A 80 -8.56 -14.36 9.02
N THR A 81 -9.02 -13.73 10.10
CA THR A 81 -10.05 -14.31 10.97
C THR A 81 -11.34 -14.63 10.21
N ALA A 82 -11.80 -13.73 9.34
CA ALA A 82 -13.03 -13.97 8.58
C ALA A 82 -12.90 -15.12 7.57
N LEU A 83 -11.77 -15.21 6.86
CA LEU A 83 -11.55 -16.27 5.88
C LEU A 83 -11.28 -17.63 6.57
N GLU A 84 -10.57 -17.64 7.69
CA GLU A 84 -10.41 -18.85 8.52
C GLU A 84 -11.76 -19.36 9.05
N SER A 85 -12.66 -18.45 9.44
CA SER A 85 -14.02 -18.85 9.84
C SER A 85 -14.86 -19.44 8.69
N ASP A 86 -14.48 -19.18 7.44
CA ASP A 86 -15.06 -19.78 6.23
C ASP A 86 -14.34 -21.08 5.81
N GLY A 87 -13.39 -21.57 6.61
CA GLY A 87 -12.63 -22.80 6.39
C GLY A 87 -11.43 -22.65 5.44
N TYR A 88 -10.91 -21.44 5.24
CA TYR A 88 -9.65 -21.24 4.52
C TYR A 88 -8.45 -21.35 5.46
N THR A 89 -7.34 -21.88 4.96
CA THR A 89 -6.02 -21.65 5.56
C THR A 89 -5.48 -20.32 5.05
N VAL A 90 -5.07 -19.41 5.94
CA VAL A 90 -4.65 -18.06 5.56
C VAL A 90 -3.21 -17.75 5.98
N ALA A 91 -2.39 -17.36 5.02
CA ALA A 91 -1.05 -16.82 5.25
C ALA A 91 -1.03 -15.30 5.03
N LEU A 92 -0.42 -14.54 5.95
CA LEU A 92 -0.26 -13.09 5.85
C LEU A 92 1.20 -12.72 5.55
N GLY A 93 1.41 -11.67 4.77
CA GLY A 93 2.73 -11.07 4.55
C GLY A 93 3.76 -12.02 3.96
N GLN A 94 3.35 -12.90 3.05
CA GLN A 94 4.24 -13.90 2.48
C GLN A 94 5.19 -13.25 1.48
N ARG A 95 6.49 -13.27 1.80
CA ARG A 95 7.54 -12.77 0.92
C ARG A 95 7.87 -13.80 -0.16
N LEU A 96 7.74 -13.40 -1.42
CA LEU A 96 8.16 -14.22 -2.55
C LEU A 96 9.63 -13.97 -2.89
N HIS A 97 10.32 -15.01 -3.35
CA HIS A 97 11.68 -14.88 -3.90
C HIS A 97 11.72 -13.96 -5.12
N ARG A 98 10.64 -13.96 -5.92
CA ARG A 98 10.42 -13.11 -7.08
C ARG A 98 8.97 -12.62 -7.03
N GLY A 99 8.71 -11.34 -7.29
CA GLY A 99 7.34 -10.80 -7.35
C GLY A 99 6.91 -9.89 -6.18
N GLY A 100 7.71 -9.80 -5.12
CA GLY A 100 7.43 -8.94 -3.97
C GLY A 100 6.74 -9.67 -2.82
N ASP A 101 6.16 -8.91 -1.90
CA ASP A 101 5.43 -9.45 -0.76
C ASP A 101 3.94 -9.56 -1.13
N ILE A 102 3.29 -10.65 -0.73
CA ILE A 102 1.84 -10.84 -0.82
C ILE A 102 1.23 -10.51 0.53
N ASP A 103 0.23 -9.64 0.55
CA ASP A 103 -0.45 -9.25 1.79
C ASP A 103 -1.19 -10.43 2.43
N LEU A 104 -1.95 -11.19 1.63
CA LEU A 104 -2.72 -12.33 2.09
C LEU A 104 -2.87 -13.41 1.01
N ILE A 105 -2.73 -14.67 1.39
CA ILE A 105 -3.06 -15.85 0.57
C ILE A 105 -4.10 -16.68 1.33
N ALA A 106 -5.22 -16.98 0.67
CA ALA A 106 -6.26 -17.84 1.21
C ALA A 106 -6.34 -19.15 0.41
N THR A 107 -6.21 -20.28 1.09
CA THR A 107 -6.18 -21.61 0.46
C THR A 107 -7.28 -22.49 1.02
N LYS A 108 -8.03 -23.17 0.15
CA LYS A 108 -9.06 -24.15 0.51
C LYS A 108 -9.21 -25.18 -0.60
N ASP A 109 -9.26 -26.47 -0.23
CA ASP A 109 -9.46 -27.59 -1.16
C ASP A 109 -8.48 -27.58 -2.35
N GLY A 110 -7.20 -27.27 -2.09
CA GLY A 110 -6.15 -27.18 -3.11
C GLY A 110 -6.20 -25.92 -3.99
N SER A 111 -7.25 -25.10 -3.88
CA SER A 111 -7.36 -23.81 -4.58
C SER A 111 -6.85 -22.67 -3.73
N SER A 112 -6.06 -21.78 -4.31
CA SER A 112 -5.55 -20.58 -3.62
C SER A 112 -6.01 -19.28 -4.30
N VAL A 113 -6.23 -18.25 -3.50
CA VAL A 113 -6.58 -16.89 -3.92
C VAL A 113 -5.57 -15.93 -3.30
N VAL A 114 -4.92 -15.14 -4.15
CA VAL A 114 -4.06 -14.03 -3.72
C VAL A 114 -4.92 -12.81 -3.47
N VAL A 115 -4.73 -12.17 -2.32
CA VAL A 115 -5.41 -10.93 -1.95
C VAL A 115 -4.36 -9.86 -1.68
N GLU A 116 -4.39 -8.81 -2.49
CA GLU A 116 -3.61 -7.59 -2.29
C GLU A 116 -4.50 -6.53 -1.62
N LEU A 117 -4.02 -5.93 -0.54
CA LEU A 117 -4.73 -4.94 0.26
C LEU A 117 -4.25 -3.54 -0.12
N LYS A 118 -5.16 -2.64 -0.48
CA LYS A 118 -4.82 -1.22 -0.71
C LYS A 118 -5.70 -0.30 0.12
N SER A 119 -5.10 0.70 0.75
CA SER A 119 -5.81 1.73 1.52
C SER A 119 -6.47 2.81 0.64
N PHE A 120 -6.82 2.50 -0.61
CA PHE A 120 -7.45 3.47 -1.51
C PHE A 120 -8.92 3.66 -1.12
N ARG A 121 -9.38 4.91 -1.12
CA ARG A 121 -10.80 5.24 -0.92
C ARG A 121 -11.60 5.19 -2.22
N TYR A 122 -10.91 5.32 -3.34
CA TYR A 122 -11.50 5.39 -4.67
C TYR A 122 -10.76 4.44 -5.62
N TRP A 123 -11.51 3.92 -6.60
CA TRP A 123 -11.00 3.07 -7.68
C TRP A 123 -11.83 3.35 -8.93
N GLY A 124 -11.18 3.69 -10.04
CA GLY A 124 -11.79 4.14 -11.29
C GLY A 124 -12.30 5.59 -11.24
N ALA A 125 -11.80 6.42 -10.33
CA ALA A 125 -12.44 7.70 -10.00
C ALA A 125 -11.82 8.95 -10.65
N ARG A 126 -10.68 8.89 -11.36
CA ARG A 126 -10.06 9.99 -12.14
C ARG A 126 -8.74 9.52 -12.74
N GLY A 127 -8.36 10.06 -13.91
CA GLY A 127 -7.14 9.66 -14.67
C GLY A 127 -5.79 9.73 -13.92
N ARG A 128 -5.70 10.40 -12.76
CA ARG A 128 -4.50 10.40 -11.91
C ARG A 128 -4.30 9.08 -11.15
N ASP A 129 -5.38 8.33 -10.90
CA ASP A 129 -5.32 7.04 -10.19
C ASP A 129 -5.19 5.84 -11.15
N ASP A 130 -5.46 6.00 -12.45
CA ASP A 130 -5.36 4.95 -13.47
C ASP A 130 -4.00 4.24 -13.47
N TRP A 131 -2.90 5.00 -13.36
CA TRP A 131 -1.57 4.42 -13.31
C TRP A 131 -1.37 3.57 -12.04
N ARG A 132 -1.91 4.01 -10.90
CA ARG A 132 -1.78 3.29 -9.61
C ARG A 132 -2.59 2.01 -9.63
N GLU A 133 -3.79 2.07 -10.21
CA GLU A 133 -4.68 0.92 -10.38
C GLU A 133 -4.05 -0.10 -11.32
N LYS A 134 -3.54 0.34 -12.48
CA LYS A 134 -2.79 -0.51 -13.40
C LYS A 134 -1.60 -1.19 -12.72
N LYS A 135 -0.84 -0.45 -11.90
CA LYS A 135 0.28 -1.02 -11.13
C LYS A 135 -0.17 -2.04 -10.09
N ALA A 136 -1.30 -1.80 -9.41
CA ALA A 136 -1.85 -2.76 -8.45
C ALA A 136 -2.32 -4.05 -9.16
N ILE A 137 -2.96 -3.93 -10.32
CA ILE A 137 -3.35 -5.07 -11.17
C ILE A 137 -2.12 -5.85 -11.64
N GLU A 138 -1.10 -5.16 -12.19
CA GLU A 138 0.16 -5.79 -12.62
C GLU A 138 0.89 -6.48 -11.46
N GLN A 139 0.84 -5.92 -10.26
CA GLN A 139 1.44 -6.52 -9.07
C GLN A 139 0.72 -7.81 -8.68
N VAL A 140 -0.60 -7.76 -8.52
CA VAL A 140 -1.38 -8.92 -8.04
C VAL A 140 -1.38 -10.06 -9.05
N LEU A 141 -1.37 -9.77 -10.35
CA LEU A 141 -1.23 -10.79 -11.39
C LEU A 141 0.13 -11.49 -11.34
N ARG A 142 1.22 -10.74 -11.17
CA ARG A 142 2.55 -11.36 -11.01
C ARG A 142 2.63 -12.25 -9.77
N GLN A 143 2.02 -11.83 -8.67
CA GLN A 143 1.94 -12.64 -7.45
C GLN A 143 1.10 -13.90 -7.69
N GLN A 144 -0.07 -13.77 -8.33
CA GLN A 144 -0.93 -14.89 -8.72
C GLN A 144 -0.16 -15.91 -9.57
N ASP A 145 0.51 -15.45 -10.62
CA ASP A 145 1.31 -16.29 -11.50
C ASP A 145 2.46 -16.99 -10.75
N THR A 146 3.13 -16.26 -9.85
CA THR A 146 4.29 -16.79 -9.10
C THR A 146 3.90 -17.95 -8.18
N ILE A 147 2.71 -17.92 -7.58
CA ILE A 147 2.25 -18.98 -6.67
C ILE A 147 1.22 -19.91 -7.31
N ALA A 148 1.01 -19.79 -8.63
CA ALA A 148 -0.02 -20.52 -9.39
C ALA A 148 -1.42 -20.44 -8.75
N ALA A 149 -1.79 -19.26 -8.22
CA ALA A 149 -3.10 -19.09 -7.60
C ALA A 149 -4.23 -19.06 -8.62
N LYS A 150 -5.37 -19.64 -8.24
CA LYS A 150 -6.57 -19.71 -9.08
C LYS A 150 -7.13 -18.33 -9.42
N ALA A 151 -7.02 -17.39 -8.48
CA ALA A 151 -7.52 -16.04 -8.65
C ALA A 151 -6.71 -14.97 -7.90
N ALA A 152 -6.86 -13.74 -8.38
CA ALA A 152 -6.35 -12.52 -7.77
C ALA A 152 -7.49 -11.59 -7.34
N VAL A 153 -7.35 -11.02 -6.14
CA VAL A 153 -8.28 -10.06 -5.55
C VAL A 153 -7.50 -8.82 -5.08
N ILE A 154 -8.01 -7.64 -5.39
CA ILE A 154 -7.60 -6.38 -4.76
C ILE A 154 -8.70 -5.96 -3.80
N TRP A 155 -8.36 -5.81 -2.53
CA TRP A 155 -9.30 -5.40 -1.49
C TRP A 155 -9.03 -3.98 -1.00
N LEU A 156 -10.10 -3.18 -0.98
CA LEU A 156 -10.13 -1.77 -0.62
C LEU A 156 -11.02 -1.59 0.62
N PRO A 157 -10.50 -1.89 1.83
CA PRO A 157 -11.30 -1.86 3.06
C PRO A 157 -11.86 -0.48 3.39
N MET A 158 -11.22 0.58 2.90
CA MET A 158 -11.58 1.98 3.16
C MET A 158 -12.51 2.58 2.09
N ALA A 159 -12.80 1.84 1.02
CA ALA A 159 -13.67 2.30 -0.06
C ALA A 159 -15.11 1.83 0.19
N SER A 160 -16.09 2.65 -0.20
CA SER A 160 -17.49 2.24 -0.16
C SER A 160 -17.82 1.27 -1.29
N PRO A 161 -18.57 0.18 -1.04
CA PRO A 161 -19.11 -0.67 -2.09
C PRO A 161 -19.93 0.14 -3.11
N THR A 162 -19.77 -0.17 -4.39
CA THR A 162 -20.69 0.33 -5.43
C THR A 162 -21.96 -0.50 -5.45
N LEU A 163 -23.05 0.02 -6.04
CA LEU A 163 -24.29 -0.74 -6.24
C LEU A 163 -24.03 -2.07 -6.96
N TRP A 164 -23.16 -2.06 -7.98
CA TRP A 164 -22.72 -3.27 -8.67
C TRP A 164 -22.07 -4.28 -7.73
N GLN A 165 -21.20 -3.84 -6.82
CA GLN A 165 -20.57 -4.73 -5.86
C GLN A 165 -21.55 -5.27 -4.82
N LEU A 166 -22.58 -4.51 -4.44
CA LEU A 166 -23.64 -5.01 -3.55
C LEU A 166 -24.37 -6.19 -4.21
N LEU A 167 -24.73 -6.07 -5.48
CA LEU A 167 -25.40 -7.12 -6.26
C LEU A 167 -24.47 -8.31 -6.55
N TRP A 168 -23.27 -8.06 -7.08
CA TRP A 168 -22.43 -9.12 -7.67
C TRP A 168 -21.31 -9.63 -6.78
N GLY A 169 -20.92 -8.92 -5.72
CA GLY A 169 -19.81 -9.30 -4.84
C GLY A 169 -18.54 -8.50 -5.06
N TYR A 170 -18.22 -8.19 -6.30
CA TYR A 170 -16.99 -7.51 -6.68
C TYR A 170 -17.19 -6.77 -8.01
N SER A 171 -16.26 -5.87 -8.33
CA SER A 171 -16.12 -5.26 -9.67
C SER A 171 -14.88 -5.83 -10.35
N PHE A 172 -14.82 -5.76 -11.68
CA PHE A 172 -13.63 -6.21 -12.41
C PHE A 172 -12.60 -5.09 -12.48
N GLY A 173 -11.37 -5.37 -12.03
CA GLY A 173 -10.21 -4.50 -12.24
C GLY A 173 -9.59 -4.65 -13.63
N GLY A 174 -10.10 -5.58 -14.44
CA GLY A 174 -9.49 -6.00 -15.71
C GLY A 174 -8.61 -7.25 -15.53
N ARG A 175 -8.34 -7.95 -16.65
CA ARG A 175 -7.49 -9.16 -16.70
C ARG A 175 -7.85 -10.25 -15.67
N GLY A 176 -9.14 -10.39 -15.36
CA GLY A 176 -9.64 -11.40 -14.41
C GLY A 176 -9.53 -11.04 -12.92
N VAL A 177 -8.89 -9.91 -12.56
CA VAL A 177 -8.72 -9.46 -11.17
C VAL A 177 -10.05 -8.95 -10.60
N ALA A 178 -10.45 -9.47 -9.45
CA ALA A 178 -11.60 -8.96 -8.70
C ALA A 178 -11.18 -7.79 -7.82
N VAL A 179 -11.90 -6.68 -7.89
CA VAL A 179 -11.75 -5.53 -7.00
C VAL A 179 -12.92 -5.54 -6.02
N VAL A 180 -12.61 -5.53 -4.73
CA VAL A 180 -13.58 -5.59 -3.63
C VAL A 180 -13.46 -4.32 -2.81
N ARG A 181 -14.56 -3.58 -2.64
CA ARG A 181 -14.64 -2.41 -1.76
C ARG A 181 -15.45 -2.77 -0.52
N GLY A 182 -15.13 -2.14 0.60
CA GLY A 182 -15.86 -2.22 1.85
C GLY A 182 -15.32 -3.27 2.81
N GLY A 183 -16.12 -3.58 3.83
CA GLY A 183 -15.69 -4.43 4.95
C GLY A 183 -15.42 -5.88 4.59
N VAL A 184 -14.86 -6.62 5.55
CA VAL A 184 -14.36 -7.99 5.38
C VAL A 184 -15.39 -9.00 4.87
N ARG A 185 -16.68 -8.80 5.14
CA ARG A 185 -17.76 -9.64 4.61
C ARG A 185 -17.80 -9.65 3.08
N HIS A 186 -17.52 -8.51 2.45
CA HIS A 186 -17.46 -8.40 1.00
C HIS A 186 -16.25 -9.17 0.44
N LEU A 187 -15.10 -9.09 1.13
CA LEU A 187 -13.91 -9.86 0.80
C LEU A 187 -14.19 -11.36 0.85
N ALA A 188 -14.72 -11.86 1.98
CA ALA A 188 -15.03 -13.28 2.15
C ALA A 188 -15.98 -13.80 1.05
N ARG A 189 -17.03 -13.03 0.72
CA ARG A 189 -17.94 -13.35 -0.39
C ARG A 189 -17.21 -13.44 -1.74
N ALA A 190 -16.31 -12.50 -2.02
CA ALA A 190 -15.58 -12.48 -3.29
C ALA A 190 -14.55 -13.61 -3.39
N VAL A 191 -13.80 -13.90 -2.33
CA VAL A 191 -12.85 -15.01 -2.27
C VAL A 191 -13.59 -16.33 -2.49
N ARG A 192 -14.73 -16.54 -1.84
CA ARG A 192 -15.57 -17.73 -2.06
C ARG A 192 -15.95 -17.93 -3.51
N LYS A 193 -16.45 -16.88 -4.16
CA LYS A 193 -16.84 -16.92 -5.59
C LYS A 193 -15.66 -17.18 -6.54
N LYS A 194 -14.43 -16.84 -6.14
CA LYS A 194 -13.22 -16.99 -6.96
C LYS A 194 -12.46 -18.28 -6.68
N ALA A 195 -12.67 -18.89 -5.52
CA ALA A 195 -12.10 -20.18 -5.15
C ALA A 195 -12.91 -21.36 -5.71
N SER A 196 -14.24 -21.21 -5.84
CA SER A 196 -15.12 -22.14 -6.59
C SER A 196 -14.70 -22.24 -8.05
#